data_AF-A0A2U0DC43-F1
#
_entry.id   AF-A0A2U0DC43-F1
#
_cell.length_a   1.000
_cell.length_b   1.000
_cell.length_c   1.000
_cell.angle_alpha   90.00
_cell.angle_beta   90.00
_cell.angle_gamma   90.00
#
_symmetry.space_group_name_H-M   'P 1'
#
loop_
_entity.id
_entity.type
_entity.pdbx_description
1 polymer ?
#
loop_
_entity_poly.entity_id
_entity_poly.type
_entity_poly.pdbx_seq_one_letter_code
_entity_poly.pdbx_strand_id
1 'polypeptide(L)'
;MISTEQRIVAILDTITSQNSIFSEMTTEEKIQTLPSESMLTLQFITYLEEEFDIEFEDDELDISFFESIGKITAAVMKHTNEKTV
;
A
#
# COMPACT_ATOMS: atom_id res chain seq x y z
N MET A 1 -17.36 9.99 3.25
CA MET A 1 -16.05 9.53 3.74
C MET A 1 -15.54 8.51 2.76
N ILE A 2 -14.32 8.68 2.27
CA ILE A 2 -13.62 7.63 1.50
C ILE A 2 -13.07 6.63 2.53
N SER A 3 -13.19 5.33 2.29
CA SER A 3 -12.66 4.30 3.20
C SER A 3 -11.12 4.23 3.14
N THR A 4 -10.50 3.67 4.18
CA THR A 4 -9.04 3.39 4.20
C THR A 4 -8.62 2.59 2.97
N GLU A 5 -9.34 1.53 2.65
CA GLU A 5 -9.09 0.70 1.46
C GLU A 5 -9.14 1.52 0.16
N GLN A 6 -10.16 2.36 -0.02
CA GLN A 6 -10.28 3.22 -1.21
C GLN A 6 -9.12 4.21 -1.34
N ARG A 7 -8.59 4.72 -0.22
CA ARG A 7 -7.40 5.58 -0.22
C ARG A 7 -6.13 4.82 -0.60
N ILE A 8 -5.94 3.61 -0.06
CA ILE A 8 -4.81 2.75 -0.40
C ILE A 8 -4.84 2.42 -1.91
N VAL A 9 -6.01 2.07 -2.45
CA VAL A 9 -6.17 1.81 -3.90
C VAL A 9 -5.85 3.06 -4.73
N ALA A 10 -6.30 4.24 -4.31
CA ALA A 10 -5.98 5.48 -5.01
C ALA A 10 -4.47 5.80 -5.03
N ILE A 11 -3.76 5.53 -3.94
CA ILE A 11 -2.29 5.65 -3.86
C ILE A 11 -1.66 4.66 -4.84
N LEU A 12 -2.06 3.39 -4.80
CA LEU A 12 -1.56 2.35 -5.70
C LEU A 12 -1.76 2.73 -7.17
N ASP A 13 -2.95 3.22 -7.53
CA ASP A 13 -3.24 3.66 -8.89
C ASP A 13 -2.39 4.88 -9.28
N THR A 14 -2.16 5.81 -8.36
CA THR A 14 -1.31 6.98 -8.60
C THR A 14 0.10 6.58 -8.99
N ILE A 15 0.74 5.71 -8.19
CA ILE A 15 2.14 5.30 -8.43
C ILE A 15 2.27 4.35 -9.63
N THR A 16 1.23 3.55 -9.92
CA THR A 16 1.26 2.59 -11.04
C THR A 16 0.78 3.19 -12.37
N SER A 17 0.08 4.33 -12.36
CA SER A 17 -0.55 4.93 -13.55
C SER A 17 0.42 5.23 -14.70
N GLN A 18 1.67 5.55 -14.39
CA GLN A 18 2.70 5.90 -15.38
C GLN A 18 3.49 4.67 -15.85
N ASN A 19 3.31 3.51 -15.22
CA ASN A 19 4.07 2.30 -15.55
C ASN A 19 3.20 1.33 -16.37
N SER A 20 3.59 1.13 -17.63
CA SER A 20 2.90 0.26 -18.59
C SER A 20 2.77 -1.19 -18.14
N ILE A 21 3.60 -1.66 -17.20
CA ILE A 21 3.51 -3.01 -16.66
C ILE A 21 2.17 -3.22 -15.95
N PHE A 22 1.64 -2.19 -15.29
CA PHE A 22 0.48 -2.28 -14.42
C PHE A 22 -0.85 -1.87 -15.08
N SER A 23 -0.83 -1.45 -16.35
CA SER A 23 -1.98 -0.82 -17.00
C SER A 23 -3.19 -1.75 -17.19
N GLU A 24 -2.95 -3.05 -17.39
CA GLU A 24 -3.99 -4.07 -17.59
C GLU A 24 -4.21 -4.95 -16.35
N MET A 25 -3.54 -4.64 -15.24
CA MET A 25 -3.58 -5.45 -14.03
C MET A 25 -4.70 -5.01 -13.09
N THR A 26 -5.38 -5.97 -12.49
CA THR A 26 -6.29 -5.74 -11.37
C THR A 26 -5.52 -5.21 -10.16
N THR A 27 -6.22 -4.53 -9.24
CA THR A 27 -5.63 -4.03 -7.99
C THR A 27 -4.84 -5.12 -7.25
N GLU A 28 -5.38 -6.34 -7.20
CA GLU A 28 -4.74 -7.46 -6.51
C GLU A 28 -3.42 -7.87 -7.18
N GLU A 29 -3.43 -8.01 -8.52
CA GLU A 29 -2.23 -8.33 -9.28
C GLU A 29 -1.18 -7.22 -9.15
N LYS A 30 -1.61 -5.94 -9.14
CA LYS A 30 -0.71 -4.80 -8.92
C LYS A 30 -0.01 -4.91 -7.57
N ILE A 31 -0.74 -5.17 -6.50
CA ILE A 31 -0.19 -5.35 -5.15
C ILE A 31 0.83 -6.49 -5.11
N GLN A 32 0.48 -7.65 -5.68
CA GLN A 32 1.36 -8.83 -5.67
C GLN A 32 2.62 -8.65 -6.53
N THR A 33 2.57 -7.79 -7.55
CA THR A 33 3.69 -7.53 -8.45
C THR A 33 4.57 -6.38 -7.96
N LEU A 34 4.00 -5.46 -7.17
CA LEU A 34 4.68 -4.27 -6.67
C LEU A 34 6.07 -4.58 -6.06
N PRO A 35 6.27 -5.62 -5.22
CA PRO A 35 7.58 -5.95 -4.65
C PRO A 35 8.70 -6.19 -5.67
N SER A 36 8.35 -6.55 -6.91
CA SER A 36 9.32 -6.74 -8.00
C SER A 36 9.88 -5.40 -8.51
N GLU A 37 9.17 -4.31 -8.27
CA GLU A 37 9.53 -2.94 -8.64
C GLU A 37 9.96 -2.17 -7.40
N SER A 38 11.23 -2.31 -7.02
CA SER A 38 11.74 -1.80 -5.73
C SER A 38 11.51 -0.30 -5.52
N MET A 39 11.58 0.52 -6.57
CA MET A 39 11.34 1.97 -6.47
C MET A 39 9.86 2.30 -6.26
N LEU A 40 8.96 1.60 -6.94
CA LEU A 40 7.51 1.78 -6.76
C LEU A 40 7.06 1.26 -5.39
N THR A 41 7.66 0.18 -4.90
CA THR A 41 7.42 -0.35 -3.56
C THR A 41 7.74 0.69 -2.49
N LEU A 42 8.93 1.30 -2.54
CA LEU A 42 9.32 2.34 -1.60
C LEU A 42 8.38 3.55 -1.68
N GLN A 43 8.05 4.00 -2.89
CA GLN A 43 7.08 5.09 -3.06
C GLN A 43 5.73 4.76 -2.44
N PHE A 44 5.21 3.56 -2.69
CA PHE A 44 3.94 3.13 -2.12
C PHE A 44 3.92 3.21 -0.60
N ILE A 45 4.95 2.66 0.05
CA ILE A 45 5.09 2.65 1.50
C ILE A 45 5.14 4.09 2.03
N THR A 46 6.01 4.93 1.45
CA THR A 46 6.13 6.34 1.86
C THR A 46 4.80 7.10 1.72
N TYR A 47 4.05 6.90 0.63
CA TYR A 47 2.74 7.53 0.48
C TYR A 47 1.72 7.04 1.51
N LEU A 48 1.76 5.77 1.91
CA LEU A 48 0.91 5.25 2.98
C LEU A 48 1.24 5.89 4.33
N GLU A 49 2.53 5.96 4.66
CA GLU A 49 3.02 6.59 5.88
C GLU A 49 2.62 8.06 5.98
N GLU A 50 2.81 8.82 4.90
CA GLU A 50 2.42 10.23 4.82
C GLU A 50 0.89 10.43 4.87
N GLU A 51 0.12 9.63 4.12
CA GLU A 51 -1.34 9.81 4.00
C GLU A 51 -2.09 9.43 5.28
N PHE A 52 -1.58 8.45 6.01
CA PHE A 52 -2.21 7.97 7.25
C PHE A 52 -1.51 8.47 8.52
N ASP A 53 -0.43 9.23 8.38
CA ASP A 53 0.46 9.63 9.47
C ASP A 53 0.81 8.40 10.30
N ILE A 54 1.50 7.43 9.70
CA ILE A 54 1.97 6.19 10.34
C ILE A 54 3.44 5.94 9.96
N GLU A 55 4.08 4.97 10.61
CA GLU A 55 5.43 4.52 10.29
C GLU A 55 5.42 2.99 10.36
N PHE A 56 5.83 2.31 9.30
CA PHE A 56 5.92 0.85 9.29
C PHE A 56 7.30 0.43 9.78
N GLU A 57 7.34 -0.61 10.62
CA GLU A 57 8.62 -1.24 10.96
C GLU A 57 9.11 -2.12 9.79
N ASP A 58 10.44 -2.23 9.61
CA ASP A 58 11.05 -3.00 8.51
C ASP A 58 10.59 -4.47 8.48
N ASP A 59 10.27 -5.05 9.63
CA ASP A 59 9.78 -6.42 9.77
C ASP A 59 8.29 -6.59 9.41
N GLU A 60 7.52 -5.50 9.38
CA GLU A 60 6.13 -5.50 8.90
C GLU A 60 6.04 -5.46 7.38
N LEU A 61 7.10 -5.01 6.69
CA LEU A 61 7.16 -4.82 5.24
C LEU A 61 7.74 -6.04 4.50
N ASP A 62 7.17 -7.22 4.78
CA ASP A 62 7.55 -8.46 4.12
C ASP A 62 6.69 -8.79 2.89
N ILE A 63 6.97 -9.93 2.23
CA ILE A 63 6.18 -10.38 1.06
C ILE A 63 4.70 -10.61 1.44
N SER A 64 4.41 -10.97 2.70
CA SER A 64 3.05 -11.24 3.17
C SER A 64 2.20 -9.96 3.27
N PHE A 65 2.83 -8.81 3.52
CA PHE A 65 2.19 -7.49 3.45
C PHE A 65 1.55 -7.26 2.08
N PHE A 66 2.24 -7.68 1.01
CA PHE A 66 1.81 -7.52 -0.39
C PHE A 66 0.98 -8.69 -0.92
N GLU A 67 0.41 -9.53 -0.06
CA GLU A 67 -0.48 -10.62 -0.51
C GLU A 67 -1.80 -10.10 -1.07
N SER A 68 -2.37 -9.05 -0.44
CA SER A 68 -3.67 -8.49 -0.81
C SER A 68 -3.89 -7.08 -0.28
N ILE A 69 -4.82 -6.35 -0.88
CA ILE A 69 -5.24 -5.03 -0.39
C ILE A 69 -5.78 -5.07 1.05
N GLY A 70 -6.41 -6.19 1.44
CA GLY A 70 -6.96 -6.38 2.77
C GLY A 70 -5.89 -6.46 3.86
N LYS A 71 -4.74 -7.08 3.56
CA LYS A 71 -3.58 -7.14 4.47
C LYS A 71 -2.99 -5.75 4.73
N ILE A 72 -2.80 -4.99 3.67
CA ILE A 72 -2.32 -3.60 3.74
C ILE A 72 -3.30 -2.74 4.52
N THR A 73 -4.60 -2.87 4.24
CA THR A 73 -5.65 -2.15 4.96
C THR A 73 -5.63 -2.47 6.45
N ALA A 74 -5.49 -3.76 6.81
CA ALA A 74 -5.41 -4.17 8.21
C ALA A 74 -4.16 -3.60 8.91
N ALA A 75 -3.01 -3.59 8.23
CA ALA A 75 -1.77 -3.02 8.76
C ALA A 75 -1.89 -1.52 9.01
N VAL A 76 -2.40 -0.76 8.04
CA VAL A 76 -2.68 0.68 8.20
C VAL A 76 -3.66 0.94 9.35
N MET A 77 -4.73 0.14 9.44
CA MET A 77 -5.73 0.29 10.50
C MET A 77 -5.18 -0.03 11.90
N LYS A 78 -4.23 -0.97 12.02
CA LYS A 78 -3.55 -1.28 13.27
C LYS A 78 -2.81 -0.04 13.79
N HIS A 79 -1.96 0.56 12.95
CA HIS A 79 -1.16 1.75 13.31
C HIS A 79 -2.00 2.98 13.62
N THR A 80 -3.02 3.26 12.80
CA THR A 80 -3.91 4.41 13.01
C THR A 80 -4.72 4.30 14.30
N ASN A 81 -5.12 3.08 14.71
CA ASN A 81 -5.79 2.87 16.00
C ASN A 81 -4.82 2.96 17.19
N GLU A 82 -3.58 2.49 17.04
CA GLU A 82 -2.54 2.59 18.08
C GLU A 82 -2.16 4.05 18.40
N LYS A 83 -2.22 4.96 17.43
CA LYS A 83 -2.04 6.42 17.66
C LYS A 83 -3.14 7.07 18.51
N THR A 84 -4.28 6.40 18.75
CA THR A 84 -5.43 6.98 19.45
C THR A 84 -5.47 6.63 20.95
N VAL A 85 -4.45 5.94 21.46
CA VAL A 85 -4.35 5.51 22.88
C VAL A 85 -3.32 6.32 23.65
#